data_AF-A0A934K0E8-F1
#
_entry.id   AF-A0A934K0E8-F1
#
_cell.length_a   1.000
_cell.length_b   1.000
_cell.length_c   1.000
_cell.angle_alpha   90.00
_cell.angle_beta   90.00
_cell.angle_gamma   90.00
#
_symmetry.space_group_name_H-M   'P 1'
#
loop_
_entity.id
_entity.type
_entity.pdbx_description
1 polymer ?
#
loop_
_entity_poly.entity_id
_entity_poly.type
_entity_poly.pdbx_seq_one_letter_code
_entity_poly.pdbx_strand_id
1 'polypeptide(L)'
;MSAVCGEGLPAVERVRVSDHWDVDAGAGAPAWLLRGIPSHERYAVRRERQELTARQLRLGRPEATYAALIPIRKSAAWWELPQDERRAIFEERSRHIETGMAYLPAIARRLLHGRDLLEPFDFLTWFEYAPPDESAFEELVAQLRSSEEWQYVEREVDVRLERCQA
;
A
#
# COMPACT_ATOMS: atom_id res chain seq x y z
N MET A 1 8.24 0.55 -12.67
CA MET A 1 6.93 -0.13 -12.56
C MET A 1 7.10 -1.58 -12.99
N SER A 2 6.66 -2.54 -12.17
CA SER A 2 6.75 -3.97 -12.49
C SER A 2 5.51 -4.74 -12.02
N ALA A 3 5.14 -5.78 -12.75
CA ALA A 3 4.19 -6.78 -12.27
C ALA A 3 4.95 -7.75 -11.35
N VAL A 4 4.53 -7.85 -10.09
CA VAL A 4 5.15 -8.75 -9.10
C VAL A 4 4.48 -10.13 -9.17
N CYS A 5 3.15 -10.14 -9.20
CA CYS A 5 2.35 -11.32 -9.50
C CYS A 5 1.03 -10.93 -10.19
N GLY A 6 0.46 -11.85 -10.97
CA GLY A 6 -0.75 -11.60 -11.74
C GLY A 6 -0.56 -10.61 -12.89
N GLU A 7 -1.67 -10.04 -13.38
CA GLU A 7 -1.65 -9.08 -14.48
C GLU A 7 -1.07 -7.72 -14.03
N GLY A 8 -0.13 -7.19 -14.80
CA GLY A 8 0.43 -5.85 -14.59
C GLY A 8 -0.56 -4.71 -14.90
N LEU A 9 -0.05 -3.48 -14.95
CA LEU A 9 -0.74 -2.35 -15.57
C LEU A 9 0.14 -1.77 -16.69
N PRO A 10 -0.45 -1.13 -17.71
CA PRO A 10 0.31 -0.44 -18.75
C PRO A 10 1.31 0.57 -18.18
N ALA A 11 2.50 0.63 -18.78
CA ALA A 11 3.52 1.61 -18.41
C ALA A 11 3.03 3.03 -18.69
N VAL A 12 3.30 3.94 -17.75
CA VAL A 12 3.00 5.37 -17.84
C VAL A 12 4.19 6.18 -17.37
N GLU A 13 4.33 7.40 -17.88
CA GLU A 13 5.41 8.31 -17.46
C GLU A 13 5.13 9.00 -16.13
N ARG A 14 3.85 9.20 -15.79
CA ARG A 14 3.43 9.98 -14.62
C ARG A 14 2.17 9.39 -14.00
N VAL A 15 2.04 9.58 -12.70
CA VAL A 15 0.84 9.25 -11.92
C VAL A 15 0.31 10.54 -11.30
N ARG A 16 -0.97 10.81 -11.52
CA ARG A 16 -1.67 11.91 -10.84
C ARG A 16 -2.43 11.35 -9.65
N VAL A 17 -2.13 11.85 -8.46
CA VAL A 17 -2.85 11.51 -7.23
C VAL A 17 -3.84 12.64 -6.92
N SER A 18 -5.07 12.27 -6.58
CA SER A 18 -6.15 13.20 -6.23
C SER A 18 -6.92 12.64 -5.04
N ASP A 19 -7.30 13.51 -4.11
CA ASP A 19 -8.22 13.17 -3.02
C ASP A 19 -9.71 13.30 -3.44
N HIS A 20 -9.97 13.60 -4.73
CA HIS A 20 -11.32 13.75 -5.28
C HIS A 20 -11.71 12.57 -6.18
N TRP A 21 -13.00 12.20 -6.12
CA TRP A 21 -13.56 11.14 -6.96
C TRP A 21 -13.64 11.54 -8.43
N ASP A 22 -13.97 12.80 -8.69
CA ASP A 22 -14.02 13.33 -10.04
C ASP A 22 -12.59 13.72 -10.45
N VAL A 23 -11.99 12.87 -11.26
CA VAL A 23 -10.72 13.17 -11.91
C VAL A 23 -11.08 13.68 -13.29
N ASP A 24 -10.94 14.99 -13.50
CA ASP A 24 -10.97 15.53 -14.85
C ASP A 24 -9.77 14.96 -15.61
N ALA A 25 -10.06 14.02 -16.51
CA ALA A 25 -9.06 13.37 -17.35
C ALA A 25 -8.39 14.35 -18.33
N GLY A 26 -8.90 15.58 -18.46
CA GLY A 26 -8.38 16.54 -19.43
C GLY A 26 -8.48 16.02 -20.86
N ALA A 27 -7.45 16.27 -21.67
CA ALA A 27 -7.43 15.99 -23.11
C ALA A 27 -7.27 14.49 -23.50
N GLY A 28 -7.29 13.55 -22.55
CA GLY A 28 -7.23 12.12 -22.87
C GLY A 28 -7.52 11.22 -21.67
N ALA A 29 -8.16 10.07 -21.93
CA ALA A 29 -8.42 9.07 -20.89
C ALA A 29 -7.10 8.52 -20.32
N PRO A 30 -6.99 8.31 -19.00
CA PRO A 30 -5.79 7.71 -18.41
C PRO A 30 -5.65 6.26 -18.86
N ALA A 31 -4.41 5.76 -18.97
CA ALA A 31 -4.15 4.36 -19.32
C ALA A 31 -4.73 3.38 -18.28
N TRP A 32 -4.84 3.84 -17.03
CA TRP A 32 -5.52 3.15 -15.95
C TRP A 32 -5.96 4.16 -14.88
N LEU A 33 -7.03 3.81 -14.16
CA LEU A 33 -7.56 4.58 -13.04
C LEU A 33 -7.81 3.60 -11.90
N LEU A 34 -7.24 3.89 -10.73
CA LEU A 34 -7.41 3.10 -9.51
C LEU A 34 -8.06 3.97 -8.44
N ARG A 35 -9.10 3.46 -7.78
CA ARG A 35 -9.79 4.17 -6.70
C ARG A 35 -9.74 3.37 -5.42
N GLY A 36 -9.84 4.08 -4.30
CA GLY A 36 -9.92 3.47 -3.00
C GLY A 36 -10.33 4.49 -1.95
N ILE A 37 -10.88 4.01 -0.84
CA ILE A 37 -11.31 4.86 0.27
C ILE A 37 -10.51 4.53 1.54
N PRO A 38 -10.17 5.54 2.36
CA PRO A 38 -9.76 5.26 3.73
C PRO A 38 -10.92 4.57 4.46
N SER A 39 -10.60 3.59 5.31
CA SER A 39 -11.61 2.84 6.07
C SER A 39 -11.20 2.72 7.53
N HIS A 40 -12.08 2.15 8.35
CA HIS A 40 -11.77 1.85 9.74
C HIS A 40 -10.76 0.69 9.83
N GLU A 41 -10.02 0.67 10.93
CA GLU A 41 -9.04 -0.38 11.23
C GLU A 41 -9.72 -1.75 11.28
N ARG A 42 -9.17 -2.73 10.54
CA ARG A 42 -9.73 -4.09 10.45
C ARG A 42 -9.04 -5.10 11.35
N TYR A 43 -7.78 -4.85 11.71
CA TYR A 43 -6.95 -5.83 12.43
C TYR A 43 -6.31 -5.25 13.68
N ALA A 44 -5.74 -4.03 13.59
CA ALA A 44 -4.93 -3.46 14.66
C ALA A 44 -5.67 -3.43 16.00
N VAL A 45 -5.00 -3.89 17.06
CA VAL A 45 -5.52 -3.76 18.43
C VAL A 45 -5.11 -2.42 19.04
N ARG A 46 -5.70 -2.07 20.17
CA ARG A 46 -5.50 -0.76 20.84
C ARG A 46 -4.01 -0.40 21.02
N ARG A 47 -3.20 -1.34 21.49
CA ARG A 47 -1.77 -1.10 21.75
C ARG A 47 -1.02 -0.79 20.46
N GLU A 48 -1.20 -1.63 19.44
CA GLU A 48 -0.61 -1.42 18.11
C GLU A 48 -1.01 -0.07 17.51
N ARG A 49 -2.30 0.29 17.59
CA ARG A 49 -2.78 1.59 17.13
C ARG A 49 -2.08 2.75 17.84
N GLN A 50 -1.91 2.65 19.16
CA GLN A 50 -1.24 3.70 19.94
C GLN A 50 0.22 3.86 19.51
N GLU A 51 0.94 2.74 19.35
CA GLU A 51 2.34 2.75 18.93
C GLU A 51 2.50 3.28 17.49
N LEU A 52 1.64 2.85 16.57
CA LEU A 52 1.61 3.37 15.19
C LEU A 52 1.34 4.88 15.17
N THR A 53 0.34 5.34 15.92
CA THR A 53 -0.03 6.77 15.96
C THR A 53 1.11 7.63 16.54
N ALA A 54 1.83 7.10 17.53
CA ALA A 54 2.94 7.82 18.16
C ALA A 54 4.17 7.98 17.24
N ARG A 55 4.38 7.06 16.29
CA ARG A 55 5.58 7.04 15.43
C ARG A 55 5.33 7.50 14.00
N GLN A 56 4.11 7.38 13.49
CA GLN A 56 3.82 7.67 12.09
C GLN A 56 3.84 9.17 11.80
N LEU A 57 4.65 9.55 10.82
CA LEU A 57 4.66 10.92 10.30
C LEU A 57 3.58 11.13 9.24
N ARG A 58 3.23 12.39 9.01
CA ARG A 58 2.30 12.81 7.96
C ARG A 58 2.88 12.52 6.57
N LEU A 59 1.99 12.35 5.60
CA LEU A 59 2.33 12.40 4.17
C LEU A 59 2.64 13.85 3.74
N GLY A 60 3.25 14.01 2.56
CA GLY A 60 3.58 15.30 1.96
C GLY A 60 4.77 15.99 2.62
N ARG A 61 5.68 15.24 3.24
CA ARG A 61 6.88 15.82 3.84
C ARG A 61 7.82 16.35 2.75
N PRO A 62 8.41 17.55 2.91
CA PRO A 62 9.32 18.12 1.90
C PRO A 62 10.50 17.21 1.56
N GLU A 63 11.05 16.51 2.54
CA GLU A 63 12.16 15.57 2.35
C GLU A 63 11.75 14.25 1.68
N ALA A 64 10.47 13.86 1.75
CA ALA A 64 9.97 12.61 1.22
C ALA A 64 9.65 12.73 -0.29
N THR A 65 10.69 12.83 -1.12
CA THR A 65 10.56 12.99 -2.58
C THR A 65 10.32 11.67 -3.31
N TYR A 66 10.54 10.52 -2.67
CA TYR A 66 10.26 9.21 -3.26
C TYR A 66 8.96 8.66 -2.71
N ALA A 67 8.26 7.90 -3.53
CA ALA A 67 7.01 7.24 -3.17
C ALA A 67 6.88 5.89 -3.85
N ALA A 68 6.01 5.05 -3.29
CA ALA A 68 5.61 3.81 -3.91
C ALA A 68 4.09 3.64 -3.80
N LEU A 69 3.47 3.31 -4.94
CA LEU A 69 2.12 2.79 -5.01
C LEU A 69 2.19 1.29 -5.27
N ILE A 70 1.68 0.49 -4.34
CA ILE A 70 1.61 -0.97 -4.47
C ILE A 70 0.13 -1.39 -4.35
N PRO A 71 -0.58 -1.50 -5.48
CA PRO A 71 -1.93 -2.06 -5.52
C PRO A 71 -1.87 -3.58 -5.30
N ILE A 72 -2.70 -4.08 -4.39
CA ILE A 72 -2.71 -5.48 -3.96
C ILE A 72 -4.12 -6.04 -4.04
N ARG A 73 -4.23 -7.25 -4.60
CA ARG A 73 -5.44 -8.08 -4.55
C ARG A 73 -5.12 -9.39 -3.87
N LYS A 74 -5.96 -9.78 -2.92
CA LYS A 74 -5.90 -11.07 -2.24
C LYS A 74 -6.88 -12.06 -2.87
N SER A 75 -6.52 -13.34 -2.78
CA SER A 75 -7.30 -14.45 -3.31
C SER A 75 -8.66 -14.62 -2.64
N ALA A 76 -9.58 -15.31 -3.32
CA ALA A 76 -10.89 -15.66 -2.75
C ALA A 76 -10.73 -16.44 -1.42
N ALA A 77 -9.77 -17.35 -1.35
CA ALA A 77 -9.46 -18.12 -0.15
C ALA A 77 -9.19 -17.23 1.07
N TRP A 78 -8.47 -16.11 0.91
CA TRP A 78 -8.27 -15.15 2.00
C TRP A 78 -9.59 -14.56 2.50
N TRP A 79 -10.48 -14.22 1.58
CA TRP A 79 -11.74 -13.55 1.91
C TRP A 79 -12.81 -14.50 2.45
N GLU A 80 -12.65 -15.80 2.26
CA GLU A 80 -13.47 -16.85 2.89
C GLU A 80 -13.05 -17.11 4.35
N LEU A 81 -11.82 -16.74 4.75
CA LEU A 81 -11.35 -16.90 6.11
C LEU A 81 -12.15 -16.02 7.10
N PRO A 82 -12.50 -16.57 8.28
CA PRO A 82 -13.08 -15.78 9.35
C PRO A 82 -12.08 -14.74 9.88
N GLN A 83 -12.61 -13.75 10.61
CA GLN A 83 -11.85 -12.57 11.03
C GLN A 83 -10.65 -12.90 11.93
N ASP A 84 -10.82 -13.85 12.84
CA ASP A 84 -9.78 -14.35 13.75
C ASP A 84 -8.66 -15.05 12.99
N GLU A 85 -8.99 -15.92 12.03
CA GLU A 85 -7.97 -16.58 11.20
C GLU A 85 -7.18 -15.58 10.35
N ARG A 86 -7.86 -14.61 9.72
CA ARG A 86 -7.16 -13.51 8.99
C ARG A 86 -6.25 -12.72 9.90
N ARG A 87 -6.70 -12.40 11.12
CA ARG A 87 -5.89 -11.65 12.09
C ARG A 87 -4.66 -12.46 12.55
N ALA A 88 -4.81 -13.76 12.78
CA ALA A 88 -3.72 -14.64 13.15
C ALA A 88 -2.66 -14.74 12.03
N ILE A 89 -3.07 -14.81 10.76
CA ILE A 89 -2.12 -14.76 9.63
C ILE A 89 -1.45 -13.41 9.57
N PHE A 90 -2.24 -12.32 9.58
CA PHE A 90 -1.77 -10.95 9.39
C PHE A 90 -0.73 -10.53 10.45
N GLU A 91 -0.99 -10.79 11.74
CA GLU A 91 -0.08 -10.32 12.79
C GLU A 91 0.70 -11.43 13.47
N GLU A 92 0.03 -12.47 13.99
CA GLU A 92 0.70 -13.45 14.85
C GLU A 92 1.74 -14.28 14.09
N ARG A 93 1.48 -14.56 12.81
CA ARG A 93 2.34 -15.38 11.95
C ARG A 93 3.16 -14.57 10.95
N SER A 94 2.63 -13.43 10.48
CA SER A 94 3.30 -12.58 9.48
C SER A 94 3.92 -11.30 10.06
N ARG A 95 3.59 -10.94 11.30
CA ARG A 95 4.12 -9.76 12.01
C ARG A 95 4.00 -8.48 11.17
N HIS A 96 2.89 -8.29 10.48
CA HIS A 96 2.73 -7.19 9.53
C HIS A 96 2.91 -5.82 10.21
N ILE A 97 2.25 -5.60 11.34
CA ILE A 97 2.34 -4.33 12.07
C ILE A 97 3.71 -4.20 12.71
N GLU A 98 4.20 -5.23 13.40
CA GLU A 98 5.53 -5.20 14.04
C GLU A 98 6.63 -4.87 13.01
N THR A 99 6.63 -5.56 11.87
CA THR A 99 7.59 -5.33 10.77
C THR A 99 7.46 -3.91 10.25
N GLY A 100 6.26 -3.46 9.89
CA GLY A 100 6.05 -2.10 9.40
C GLY A 100 6.44 -1.01 10.41
N MET A 101 6.28 -1.28 11.70
CA MET A 101 6.61 -0.34 12.78
C MET A 101 8.11 -0.11 12.93
N ALA A 102 8.95 -1.09 12.58
CA ALA A 102 10.41 -0.96 12.60
C ALA A 102 10.93 0.09 11.60
N TYR A 103 10.15 0.39 10.56
CA TYR A 103 10.49 1.35 9.50
C TYR A 103 9.87 2.74 9.72
N LEU A 104 9.16 2.94 10.84
CA LEU A 104 8.71 4.25 11.28
C LEU A 104 9.81 4.95 12.10
N PRO A 105 10.00 6.27 11.95
CA PRO A 105 9.18 7.23 11.21
C PRO A 105 9.57 7.46 9.74
N ALA A 106 10.63 6.79 9.25
CA ALA A 106 11.21 7.04 7.93
C ALA A 106 10.20 6.87 6.80
N ILE A 107 9.42 5.77 6.83
CA ILE A 107 8.43 5.43 5.81
C ILE A 107 7.03 5.87 6.24
N ALA A 108 6.50 6.93 5.64
CA ALA A 108 5.09 7.31 5.83
C ALA A 108 4.20 6.43 4.95
N ARG A 109 2.97 6.13 5.40
CA ARG A 109 2.04 5.27 4.65
C ARG A 109 0.59 5.72 4.70
N ARG A 110 -0.18 5.34 3.68
CA ARG A 110 -1.65 5.41 3.64
C ARG A 110 -2.20 4.13 3.01
N LEU A 111 -3.27 3.61 3.59
CA LEU A 111 -4.01 2.45 3.09
C LEU A 111 -5.37 2.90 2.59
N LEU A 112 -5.72 2.49 1.38
CA LEU A 112 -7.04 2.67 0.80
C LEU A 112 -7.64 1.30 0.44
N HIS A 113 -8.94 1.15 0.63
CA HIS A 113 -9.70 -0.06 0.32
C HIS A 113 -10.45 0.12 -1.01
N GLY A 114 -10.23 -0.80 -1.94
CA GLY A 114 -10.86 -0.85 -3.27
C GLY A 114 -11.88 -1.99 -3.42
N ARG A 115 -11.77 -3.07 -2.64
CA ARG A 115 -12.59 -4.28 -2.79
C ARG A 115 -14.09 -4.00 -2.82
N ASP A 116 -14.60 -3.30 -1.80
CA ASP A 116 -16.04 -3.01 -1.64
C ASP A 116 -16.57 -2.02 -2.71
N LEU A 117 -15.66 -1.39 -3.47
CA LEU A 117 -15.96 -0.52 -4.60
C LEU A 117 -15.94 -1.28 -5.94
N LEU A 118 -15.69 -2.59 -5.91
CA LEU A 118 -15.51 -3.45 -7.10
C LEU A 118 -14.32 -3.02 -7.98
N GLU A 119 -13.31 -2.40 -7.37
CA GLU A 119 -12.06 -2.05 -8.05
C GLU A 119 -11.23 -3.31 -8.36
N PRO A 120 -10.33 -3.26 -9.35
CA PRO A 120 -9.52 -4.41 -9.75
C PRO A 120 -8.52 -4.88 -8.68
N PHE A 121 -8.25 -4.05 -7.66
CA PHE A 121 -7.41 -4.35 -6.51
C PHE A 121 -8.19 -4.18 -5.21
N ASP A 122 -7.89 -5.02 -4.21
CA ASP A 122 -8.54 -4.93 -2.90
C ASP A 122 -8.03 -3.74 -2.09
N PHE A 123 -6.74 -3.43 -2.24
CA PHE A 123 -6.05 -2.38 -1.52
C PHE A 123 -5.18 -1.54 -2.45
N LEU A 124 -5.12 -0.24 -2.21
CA LEU A 124 -4.06 0.63 -2.72
C LEU A 124 -3.19 1.03 -1.52
N THR A 125 -1.96 0.55 -1.49
CA THR A 125 -1.00 0.92 -0.45
C THR A 125 -0.06 2.00 -1.00
N TRP A 126 0.03 3.10 -0.26
CA TRP A 126 0.82 4.27 -0.63
C TRP A 126 1.90 4.50 0.42
N PHE A 127 3.13 4.69 -0.03
CA PHE A 127 4.28 4.96 0.83
C PHE A 127 5.04 6.19 0.34
N GLU A 128 5.57 6.98 1.29
CA GLU A 128 6.45 8.12 1.01
C GLU A 128 7.66 8.11 1.93
N TYR A 129 8.83 8.37 1.36
CA TYR A 129 10.11 8.33 2.07
C TYR A 129 11.15 9.22 1.39
N ALA A 130 12.21 9.55 2.12
CA ALA A 130 13.33 10.31 1.57
C ALA A 130 14.26 9.39 0.77
N PRO A 131 15.03 9.90 -0.22
CA PRO A 131 15.95 9.07 -1.00
C PRO A 131 16.93 8.23 -0.16
N PRO A 132 17.50 8.72 0.97
CA PRO A 132 18.36 7.90 1.83
C PRO A 132 17.67 6.68 2.45
N ASP A 133 16.34 6.66 2.52
CA ASP A 133 15.55 5.58 3.12
C ASP A 133 15.11 4.51 2.10
N GLU A 134 15.49 4.64 0.83
CA GLU A 134 15.08 3.74 -0.25
C GLU A 134 15.46 2.28 0.05
N SER A 135 16.68 2.01 0.50
CA SER A 135 17.11 0.64 0.83
C SER A 135 16.32 0.04 1.99
N ALA A 136 15.94 0.87 2.98
CA ALA A 136 15.12 0.43 4.10
C ALA A 136 13.70 0.09 3.61
N PHE A 137 13.16 0.87 2.68
CA PHE A 137 11.87 0.57 2.07
C PHE A 137 11.88 -0.73 1.25
N GLU A 138 12.92 -0.97 0.46
CA GLU A 138 13.05 -2.24 -0.28
C GLU A 138 13.15 -3.45 0.66
N GLU A 139 13.86 -3.30 1.78
CA GLU A 139 13.92 -4.33 2.82
C GLU A 139 12.54 -4.60 3.45
N LEU A 140 11.80 -3.55 3.82
CA LEU A 140 10.43 -3.67 4.34
C LEU A 140 9.54 -4.47 3.37
N VAL A 141 9.55 -4.10 2.10
CA VAL A 141 8.73 -4.75 1.07
C VAL A 141 9.15 -6.21 0.88
N ALA A 142 10.45 -6.50 0.87
CA ALA A 142 10.96 -7.86 0.78
C ALA A 142 10.53 -8.73 1.98
N GLN A 143 10.62 -8.20 3.21
CA GLN A 143 10.18 -8.91 4.40
C GLN A 143 8.68 -9.24 4.34
N LEU A 144 7.84 -8.26 3.97
CA LEU A 144 6.40 -8.48 3.82
C LEU A 144 6.08 -9.52 2.74
N ARG A 145 6.75 -9.46 1.58
CA ARG A 145 6.59 -10.42 0.48
C ARG A 145 6.99 -11.85 0.85
N SER A 146 7.87 -12.02 1.85
CA SER A 146 8.30 -13.33 2.34
C SER A 146 7.37 -13.94 3.40
N SER A 147 6.35 -13.20 3.84
CA SER A 147 5.45 -13.62 4.92
C SER A 147 4.38 -14.62 4.49
N GLU A 148 3.75 -15.29 5.46
CA GLU A 148 2.61 -16.17 5.21
C GLU A 148 1.43 -15.39 4.61
N GLU A 149 1.18 -14.16 5.06
CA GLU A 149 0.14 -13.29 4.52
C GLU A 149 0.25 -13.12 3.01
N TRP A 150 1.48 -13.02 2.49
CA TRP A 150 1.73 -12.79 1.08
C TRP A 150 1.44 -14.00 0.19
N GLN A 151 1.31 -15.20 0.76
CA GLN A 151 0.85 -16.39 0.02
C GLN A 151 -0.59 -16.24 -0.49
N TYR A 152 -1.35 -15.32 0.09
CA TYR A 152 -2.71 -15.02 -0.33
C TYR A 152 -2.82 -13.88 -1.34
N VAL A 153 -1.71 -13.25 -1.74
CA VAL A 153 -1.69 -12.16 -2.73
C VAL A 153 -1.68 -12.76 -4.14
N GLU A 154 -2.71 -12.47 -4.94
CA GLU A 154 -2.87 -13.01 -6.30
C GLU A 154 -2.59 -12.00 -7.41
N ARG A 155 -2.60 -10.71 -7.08
CA ARG A 155 -2.19 -9.64 -7.99
C ARG A 155 -1.50 -8.54 -7.22
N GLU A 156 -0.28 -8.19 -7.65
CA GLU A 156 0.52 -7.12 -7.08
C GLU A 156 1.29 -6.41 -8.21
N VAL A 157 1.22 -5.09 -8.20
CA VAL A 157 1.99 -4.23 -9.10
C VAL A 157 2.81 -3.28 -8.26
N ASP A 158 4.08 -3.13 -8.61
CA ASP A 158 5.00 -2.26 -7.89
C ASP A 158 5.30 -1.00 -8.71
N VAL A 159 4.82 0.15 -8.25
CA VAL A 159 5.00 1.45 -8.90
C VAL A 159 5.86 2.36 -8.02
N ARG A 160 7.16 2.39 -8.31
CA ARG A 160 8.10 3.35 -7.73
C ARG A 160 7.98 4.72 -8.41
N LEU A 161 7.98 5.79 -7.63
CA LEU A 161 7.69 7.16 -8.05
C LEU A 161 8.69 8.15 -7.44
N GLU A 162 9.03 9.17 -8.21
CA GLU A 162 9.73 10.36 -7.75
C GLU A 162 8.83 11.59 -7.93
N ARG A 163 8.75 12.44 -6.92
CA ARG A 163 7.94 13.66 -6.97
C ARG A 163 8.55 14.60 -8.01
N CYS A 164 7.76 14.98 -9.01
CA CYS A 164 8.18 15.98 -9.99
C CYS A 164 8.59 17.27 -9.28
N GLN A 165 9.74 17.83 -9.65
CA GLN A 165 10.08 19.19 -9.24
C GLN A 165 9.11 20.15 -9.93
N ALA A 166 8.59 21.10 -9.17
CA ALA A 166 7.73 22.17 -9.68
C ALA A 166 8.54 23.17 -10.52
#